data_AF-A0A937XY52-F1
#
_entry.id   AF-A0A937XY52-F1
#
_cell.length_a   1.000
_cell.length_b   1.000
_cell.length_c   1.000
_cell.angle_alpha   90.00
_cell.angle_beta   90.00
_cell.angle_gamma   90.00
#
_symmetry.space_group_name_H-M   'P 1'
#
loop_
_entity.id
_entity.type
_entity.pdbx_description
1 polymer ?
#
loop_
_entity_poly.entity_id
_entity_poly.type
_entity_poly.pdbx_seq_one_letter_code
_entity_poly.pdbx_strand_id
1 'polypeptide(L)'
;MDARGGALLAHLAAMLRALAQVGFLNKPLQGALLLAGLAVISPWSAAGALLGAALAVLLGRVVFAQSEIEWAAGLGAYDAALLGLFWAAPLSRGGAPAWLFALALIACLGLRRPLRRLALVLGLPPLAPAALLVTWISIGVFAAFGANFWEFARPPSPSAEELALGAALIVVAMLLKNLRATLAALLAAAAAALAAAALGRDPLSLDTAGLWAFTVAPALFGGVATLLPHSRLGWQVGLVAALIAAALWAVWPLATLMQGLAPLMAPFFLGLWFSVVVVLGRERALYLDPELHQAARLIIAARGAGGTLALTGAGMSTASGIADYTAGAWLDPGVPLASYGYNAFIGDAGSRSLYWDACARFRDASDRAQPNPAHHALAGLRAAGWVRAVVTQNVDGLDRRAGVADLVELHGHIDAVHCLLCGQPAPWPEAGAWWRQVALCGGCGGLLKPAVIAFGEGLPPDAWRRADSAATACAAVLVVGTQLAVSSAANLVARARAHGAHCIFVSTGVIALPVYAGDRILALPAERALPALARYLGVATAGTR
;
A
#
# COMPACT_ATOMS: atom_id res chain seq x y z
N MET A 1 35.50 -0.38 11.30
CA MET A 1 35.42 -0.74 9.87
C MET A 1 35.80 0.48 9.06
N ASP A 2 36.86 0.40 8.27
CA ASP A 2 37.33 1.54 7.46
C ASP A 2 36.32 1.87 6.33
N ALA A 3 36.29 3.12 5.88
CA ALA A 3 35.28 3.66 4.95
C ALA A 3 35.19 2.86 3.63
N ARG A 4 36.32 2.30 3.18
CA ARG A 4 36.40 1.43 1.99
C ARG A 4 35.69 0.09 2.19
N GLY A 5 35.79 -0.50 3.38
CA GLY A 5 35.11 -1.75 3.73
C GLY A 5 33.58 -1.58 3.77
N GLY A 6 33.11 -0.43 4.28
CA GLY A 6 31.69 -0.07 4.25
C GLY A 6 31.14 0.09 2.83
N ALA A 7 31.91 0.72 1.93
CA ALA A 7 31.52 0.92 0.54
C ALA A 7 31.39 -0.40 -0.23
N LEU A 8 32.35 -1.32 -0.08
CA LEU A 8 32.32 -2.63 -0.76
C LEU A 8 31.10 -3.45 -0.31
N LEU A 9 30.83 -3.49 0.99
CA LEU A 9 29.67 -4.20 1.54
C LEU A 9 28.35 -3.61 1.04
N ALA A 10 28.25 -2.28 0.89
CA ALA A 10 27.07 -1.64 0.33
C ALA A 10 26.82 -2.04 -1.13
N HIS A 11 27.87 -2.10 -1.96
CA HIS A 11 27.77 -2.54 -3.36
C HIS A 11 27.35 -4.02 -3.46
N LEU A 12 27.99 -4.89 -2.67
CA LEU A 12 27.63 -6.31 -2.61
C LEU A 12 26.17 -6.49 -2.17
N ALA A 13 25.73 -5.76 -1.14
CA ALA A 13 24.35 -5.82 -0.66
C ALA A 13 23.35 -5.32 -1.72
N ALA A 14 23.66 -4.23 -2.43
CA ALA A 14 22.81 -3.71 -3.52
C ALA A 14 22.72 -4.73 -4.68
N MET A 15 23.83 -5.34 -5.06
CA MET A 15 23.89 -6.37 -6.10
C MET A 15 23.09 -7.62 -5.73
N LEU A 16 23.26 -8.13 -4.51
CA LEU A 16 22.49 -9.27 -4.02
C LEU A 16 21.00 -8.94 -3.91
N ARG A 17 20.63 -7.72 -3.49
CA ARG A 17 19.22 -7.29 -3.55
C ARG A 17 18.70 -7.24 -4.98
N ALA A 18 19.48 -6.78 -5.95
CA ALA A 18 19.06 -6.77 -7.35
C ALA A 18 18.75 -8.18 -7.87
N LEU A 19 19.60 -9.16 -7.53
CA LEU A 19 19.34 -10.58 -7.82
C LEU A 19 18.09 -11.09 -7.09
N ALA A 20 17.90 -10.69 -5.82
CA ALA A 20 16.71 -11.03 -5.05
C ALA A 20 15.42 -10.53 -5.73
N GLN A 21 15.44 -9.30 -6.27
CA GLN A 21 14.26 -8.67 -6.89
C GLN A 21 13.78 -9.41 -8.15
N VAL A 22 14.65 -10.17 -8.84
CA VAL A 22 14.23 -11.04 -9.95
C VAL A 22 13.16 -12.05 -9.50
N GLY A 23 13.28 -12.57 -8.27
CA GLY A 23 12.30 -13.45 -7.65
C GLY A 23 11.25 -12.74 -6.77
N PHE A 24 11.08 -11.42 -6.93
CA PHE A 24 10.28 -10.58 -6.01
C PHE A 24 10.75 -10.65 -4.56
N LEU A 25 12.04 -10.83 -4.31
CA LEU A 25 12.64 -10.85 -2.98
C LEU A 25 13.39 -9.54 -2.73
N ASN A 26 13.74 -9.23 -1.47
CA ASN A 26 14.31 -7.92 -1.14
C ASN A 26 15.47 -7.95 -0.13
N LYS A 27 15.94 -9.14 0.26
CA LYS A 27 17.06 -9.30 1.19
C LYS A 27 18.30 -9.83 0.48
N PRO A 28 19.52 -9.39 0.87
CA PRO A 28 20.77 -9.91 0.31
C PRO A 28 20.91 -11.43 0.40
N LEU A 29 20.55 -12.03 1.56
CA LEU A 29 20.58 -13.48 1.76
C LEU A 29 19.71 -14.22 0.73
N GLN A 30 18.53 -13.67 0.42
CA GLN A 30 17.63 -14.25 -0.58
C GLN A 30 18.25 -14.19 -1.98
N GLY A 31 18.90 -13.09 -2.33
CA GLY A 31 19.64 -12.97 -3.58
C GLY A 31 20.81 -13.94 -3.69
N ALA A 32 21.54 -14.15 -2.58
CA ALA A 32 22.63 -15.13 -2.53
C ALA A 32 22.12 -16.56 -2.73
N LEU A 33 20.99 -16.92 -2.10
CA LEU A 33 20.34 -18.22 -2.29
C LEU A 33 19.83 -18.42 -3.72
N LEU A 34 19.22 -17.39 -4.34
CA LEU A 34 18.81 -17.44 -5.75
C LEU A 34 20.02 -17.64 -6.67
N LEU A 35 21.11 -16.89 -6.44
CA LEU A 35 22.33 -17.01 -7.24
C LEU A 35 22.97 -18.38 -7.08
N ALA A 36 23.04 -18.91 -5.86
CA ALA A 36 23.57 -20.25 -5.59
C ALA A 36 22.73 -21.33 -6.28
N GLY A 37 21.40 -21.26 -6.17
CA GLY A 37 20.50 -22.19 -6.85
C GLY A 37 20.66 -22.13 -8.38
N LEU A 38 20.75 -20.92 -8.93
CA LEU A 38 21.02 -20.73 -10.35
C LEU A 38 22.40 -21.26 -10.77
N ALA A 39 23.42 -21.11 -9.92
CA ALA A 39 24.77 -21.59 -10.22
C ALA A 39 24.85 -23.12 -10.25
N VAL A 40 24.06 -23.81 -9.42
CA VAL A 40 23.93 -25.28 -9.46
C VAL A 40 23.24 -25.73 -10.75
N ILE A 41 22.20 -25.02 -11.21
CA ILE A 41 21.43 -25.38 -12.41
C ILE A 41 22.18 -25.01 -13.71
N SER A 42 22.74 -23.81 -13.75
CA SER A 42 23.43 -23.23 -14.91
C SER A 42 24.46 -22.18 -14.43
N PRO A 43 25.74 -22.57 -14.30
CA PRO A 43 26.81 -21.66 -13.89
C PRO A 43 26.91 -20.41 -14.79
N TRP A 44 26.71 -20.57 -16.10
CA TRP A 44 26.73 -19.46 -17.05
C TRP A 44 25.57 -18.48 -16.87
N SER A 45 24.37 -18.97 -16.54
CA SER A 45 23.23 -18.11 -16.22
C SER A 45 23.44 -17.35 -14.93
N ALA A 46 24.03 -17.99 -13.91
CA ALA A 46 24.42 -17.33 -12.66
C ALA A 46 25.48 -16.25 -12.90
N ALA A 47 26.52 -16.56 -13.67
CA ALA A 47 27.58 -15.61 -14.02
C ALA A 47 27.04 -14.42 -14.82
N GLY A 48 26.19 -14.66 -15.82
CA GLY A 48 25.54 -13.61 -16.60
C GLY A 48 24.64 -12.71 -15.75
N ALA A 49 23.81 -13.30 -14.88
CA ALA A 49 22.97 -12.54 -13.96
C ALA A 49 23.78 -11.68 -12.99
N LEU A 50 24.86 -12.24 -12.44
CA LEU A 50 25.78 -11.54 -11.54
C LEU A 50 26.48 -10.39 -12.27
N LEU A 51 26.97 -10.61 -13.49
CA LEU A 51 27.63 -9.60 -14.31
C LEU A 51 26.69 -8.44 -14.62
N GLY A 52 25.46 -8.74 -15.07
CA GLY A 52 24.44 -7.74 -15.34
C GLY A 52 24.10 -6.90 -14.10
N ALA A 53 23.88 -7.56 -12.95
CA ALA A 53 23.61 -6.88 -11.69
C ALA A 53 24.79 -6.00 -11.24
N ALA A 54 26.02 -6.50 -11.31
CA ALA A 54 27.23 -5.78 -10.91
C ALA A 54 27.43 -4.51 -11.76
N LEU A 55 27.37 -4.65 -13.09
CA LEU A 55 27.53 -3.52 -14.01
C LEU A 55 26.42 -2.48 -13.81
N ALA A 56 25.17 -2.91 -13.63
CA ALA A 56 24.07 -1.98 -13.39
C ALA A 56 24.18 -1.25 -12.04
N VAL A 57 24.67 -1.91 -10.98
CA VAL A 57 24.93 -1.27 -9.68
C VAL A 57 26.07 -0.24 -9.79
N LEU A 58 27.14 -0.55 -10.52
CA LEU A 58 28.27 0.36 -10.75
C LEU A 58 27.86 1.58 -11.59
N LEU A 59 27.16 1.35 -12.71
CA LEU A 59 26.74 2.39 -13.64
C LEU A 59 25.53 3.19 -13.15
N GLY A 60 24.69 2.61 -12.28
CA GLY A 60 23.41 3.18 -11.89
C GLY A 60 23.52 4.56 -11.26
N ARG A 61 24.53 4.79 -10.42
CA ARG A 61 24.78 6.09 -9.76
C ARG A 61 25.40 7.10 -10.72
N VAL A 62 26.44 6.68 -11.44
CA VAL A 62 27.31 7.58 -12.22
C VAL A 62 26.66 7.95 -13.56
N VAL A 63 26.11 6.96 -14.27
CA VAL A 63 25.59 7.13 -15.63
C VAL A 63 24.09 7.39 -15.61
N PHE A 64 23.35 6.68 -14.77
CA PHE A 64 21.89 6.72 -14.76
C PHE A 64 21.31 7.50 -13.58
N ALA A 65 22.10 8.34 -12.89
CA ALA A 65 21.67 9.26 -11.83
C ALA A 65 20.58 8.69 -10.91
N GLN A 66 20.77 7.45 -10.46
CA GLN A 66 19.79 6.74 -9.64
C GLN A 66 19.81 7.26 -8.20
N SER A 67 18.62 7.37 -7.57
CA SER A 67 18.54 7.77 -6.17
C SER A 67 19.20 6.73 -5.24
N GLU A 68 19.77 7.19 -4.13
CA GLU A 68 20.47 6.31 -3.19
C GLU A 68 19.55 5.22 -2.62
N ILE A 69 18.28 5.56 -2.38
CA ILE A 69 17.26 4.63 -1.88
C ILE A 69 16.99 3.51 -2.89
N GLU A 70 16.77 3.85 -4.15
CA GLU A 70 16.52 2.86 -5.20
C GLU A 70 17.76 2.00 -5.47
N TRP A 71 18.95 2.61 -5.42
CA TRP A 71 20.22 1.93 -5.62
C TRP A 71 20.46 0.92 -4.49
N ALA A 72 20.33 1.37 -3.24
CA ALA A 72 20.51 0.51 -2.07
C ALA A 72 19.49 -0.63 -2.02
N ALA A 73 18.27 -0.43 -2.55
CA ALA A 73 17.23 -1.45 -2.66
C ALA A 73 17.42 -2.43 -3.83
N GLY A 74 18.41 -2.21 -4.71
CA GLY A 74 18.65 -3.03 -5.90
C GLY A 74 17.63 -2.84 -7.04
N LEU A 75 16.75 -1.83 -6.93
CA LEU A 75 15.64 -1.61 -7.88
C LEU A 75 16.09 -1.11 -9.25
N GLY A 76 17.34 -0.69 -9.39
CA GLY A 76 17.92 -0.25 -10.66
C GLY A 76 18.84 -1.28 -11.30
N ALA A 77 18.82 -2.53 -10.87
CA ALA A 77 19.73 -3.53 -11.40
C ALA A 77 19.08 -4.88 -11.72
N TYR A 78 17.82 -5.12 -11.33
CA TYR A 78 17.16 -6.40 -11.58
C TYR A 78 16.86 -6.63 -13.08
N ASP A 79 16.56 -5.59 -13.86
CA ASP A 79 16.41 -5.72 -15.32
C ASP A 79 17.71 -6.23 -15.96
N ALA A 80 18.84 -5.66 -15.57
CA ALA A 80 20.15 -6.05 -16.07
C ALA A 80 20.56 -7.46 -15.61
N ALA A 81 20.22 -7.82 -14.37
CA ALA A 81 20.41 -9.18 -13.86
C ALA A 81 19.61 -10.20 -14.69
N LEU A 82 18.35 -9.90 -14.99
CA LEU A 82 17.49 -10.76 -15.80
C LEU A 82 17.96 -10.83 -17.26
N LEU A 83 18.39 -9.71 -17.84
CA LEU A 83 19.00 -9.69 -19.17
C LEU A 83 20.24 -10.58 -19.22
N GLY A 84 21.14 -10.43 -18.24
CA GLY A 84 22.36 -11.24 -18.12
C GLY A 84 22.07 -12.73 -17.97
N LEU A 85 21.03 -13.09 -17.22
CA LEU A 85 20.55 -14.47 -17.10
C LEU A 85 20.17 -15.06 -18.46
N PHE A 86 19.46 -14.30 -19.32
CA PHE A 86 19.08 -14.76 -20.67
C PHE A 86 20.25 -14.75 -21.66
N TRP A 87 21.22 -13.86 -21.47
CA TRP A 87 22.43 -13.76 -22.29
C TRP A 87 23.52 -14.81 -21.96
N ALA A 88 23.23 -15.76 -21.08
CA ALA A 88 24.15 -16.81 -20.66
C ALA A 88 24.76 -17.60 -21.83
N ALA A 89 23.93 -18.03 -22.78
CA ALA A 89 24.37 -18.82 -23.94
C ALA A 89 25.37 -18.05 -24.82
N PRO A 90 25.06 -16.83 -25.32
CA PRO A 90 26.03 -16.02 -26.04
C PRO A 90 27.31 -15.74 -25.24
N LEU A 91 27.19 -15.41 -23.95
CA LEU A 91 28.35 -15.09 -23.10
C LEU A 91 29.27 -16.30 -22.90
N SER A 92 28.72 -17.52 -22.87
CA SER A 92 29.51 -18.75 -22.71
C SER A 92 30.49 -19.02 -23.88
N ARG A 93 30.24 -18.42 -25.06
CA ARG A 93 31.03 -18.63 -26.28
C ARG A 93 32.28 -17.74 -26.37
N GLY A 94 32.36 -16.66 -25.59
CA GLY A 94 33.45 -15.67 -25.68
C GLY A 94 33.49 -14.91 -27.02
N GLY A 95 34.37 -13.90 -27.16
CA GLY A 95 34.58 -13.17 -28.42
C GLY A 95 33.54 -12.07 -28.72
N ALA A 96 33.09 -11.96 -29.98
CA ALA A 96 32.13 -10.95 -30.47
C ALA A 96 30.82 -10.80 -29.65
N PRO A 97 30.24 -11.87 -29.06
CA PRO A 97 29.09 -11.76 -28.16
C PRO A 97 29.31 -10.84 -26.95
N ALA A 98 30.54 -10.64 -26.47
CA ALA A 98 30.80 -9.86 -25.25
C ALA A 98 30.55 -8.36 -25.43
N TRP A 99 30.91 -7.77 -26.58
CA TRP A 99 30.62 -6.36 -26.85
C TRP A 99 29.15 -6.12 -27.21
N LEU A 100 28.50 -7.08 -27.87
CA LEU A 100 27.06 -7.05 -28.12
C LEU A 100 26.27 -7.08 -26.81
N PHE A 101 26.74 -7.84 -25.80
CA PHE A 101 26.14 -7.83 -24.47
C PHE A 101 26.21 -6.44 -23.82
N ALA A 102 27.33 -5.72 -23.96
CA ALA A 102 27.46 -4.36 -23.45
C ALA A 102 26.44 -3.40 -24.10
N LEU A 103 26.22 -3.52 -25.41
CA LEU A 103 25.18 -2.75 -26.12
C LEU A 103 23.77 -3.10 -25.63
N ALA A 104 23.48 -4.39 -25.48
CA ALA A 104 22.21 -4.86 -24.93
C ALA A 104 21.98 -4.33 -23.50
N LEU A 105 23.01 -4.33 -22.67
CA LEU A 105 22.95 -3.81 -21.31
C LEU A 105 22.65 -2.30 -21.29
N ILE A 106 23.33 -1.52 -22.12
CA ILE A 106 23.08 -0.07 -22.25
C ILE A 106 21.64 0.18 -22.71
N ALA A 107 21.16 -0.55 -23.73
CA ALA A 107 19.79 -0.44 -24.21
C ALA A 107 18.77 -0.78 -23.11
N CYS A 108 19.00 -1.84 -22.34
CA CYS A 108 18.13 -2.26 -21.25
C CYS A 108 18.06 -1.21 -20.14
N LEU A 109 19.21 -0.67 -19.70
CA LEU A 109 19.26 0.38 -18.70
C LEU A 109 18.62 1.70 -19.19
N GLY A 110 18.77 2.01 -20.48
CA GLY A 110 18.12 3.16 -21.12
C GLY A 110 16.59 3.04 -21.20
N LEU A 111 16.07 1.86 -21.57
CA LEU A 111 14.63 1.60 -21.71
C LEU A 111 13.90 1.47 -20.37
N ARG A 112 14.60 1.15 -19.28
CA ARG A 112 13.98 0.94 -17.96
C ARG A 112 13.19 2.15 -17.47
N ARG A 113 13.77 3.35 -17.55
CA ARG A 113 13.14 4.59 -17.04
C ARG A 113 11.81 4.91 -17.74
N PRO A 114 11.73 5.00 -19.08
CA PRO A 114 10.47 5.29 -19.76
C PRO A 114 9.43 4.17 -19.55
N LEU A 115 9.82 2.90 -19.58
CA LEU A 115 8.89 1.79 -19.37
C LEU A 115 8.33 1.76 -17.94
N ARG A 116 9.18 2.02 -16.93
CA ARG A 116 8.72 2.15 -15.54
C ARG A 116 7.75 3.31 -15.37
N ARG A 117 8.02 4.48 -15.97
CA ARG A 117 7.09 5.62 -15.95
C ARG A 117 5.75 5.26 -16.57
N LEU A 118 5.77 4.61 -17.74
CA LEU A 118 4.56 4.17 -18.42
C LEU A 118 3.75 3.19 -17.55
N ALA A 119 4.40 2.18 -16.96
CA ALA A 119 3.73 1.24 -16.07
C ALA A 119 3.07 1.94 -14.87
N LEU A 120 3.75 2.88 -14.22
CA LEU A 120 3.20 3.64 -13.10
C LEU A 120 2.00 4.51 -13.51
N VAL A 121 2.06 5.18 -14.66
CA VAL A 121 0.92 5.97 -15.21
C VAL A 121 -0.28 5.07 -15.49
N LEU A 122 -0.05 3.84 -15.96
CA LEU A 122 -1.11 2.86 -16.20
C LEU A 122 -1.61 2.19 -14.91
N GLY A 123 -0.99 2.44 -13.76
CA GLY A 123 -1.28 1.78 -12.50
C GLY A 123 -0.91 0.30 -12.51
N LEU A 124 0.21 -0.05 -13.15
CA LEU A 124 0.74 -1.41 -13.28
C LEU A 124 2.10 -1.53 -12.56
N PRO A 125 2.40 -2.69 -11.95
CA PRO A 125 3.73 -2.94 -11.40
C PRO A 125 4.77 -2.86 -12.53
N PRO A 126 5.94 -2.24 -12.30
CA PRO A 126 6.89 -1.97 -13.38
C PRO A 126 7.52 -3.23 -13.98
N LEU A 127 7.76 -4.27 -13.17
CA LEU A 127 8.38 -5.54 -13.59
C LEU A 127 9.69 -5.29 -14.37
N ALA A 128 10.10 -6.22 -15.24
CA ALA A 128 11.34 -6.10 -16.04
C ALA A 128 11.11 -6.11 -17.57
N PRO A 129 10.18 -5.32 -18.13
CA PRO A 129 9.89 -5.33 -19.56
C PRO A 129 11.07 -4.86 -20.41
N ALA A 130 11.98 -4.03 -19.88
CA ALA A 130 13.19 -3.63 -20.58
C ALA A 130 14.08 -4.84 -20.90
N ALA A 131 14.30 -5.71 -19.91
CA ALA A 131 15.06 -6.93 -20.09
C ALA A 131 14.44 -7.84 -21.17
N LEU A 132 13.12 -8.06 -21.09
CA LEU A 132 12.39 -8.89 -22.04
C LEU A 132 12.49 -8.36 -23.48
N LEU A 133 12.22 -7.06 -23.69
CA LEU A 133 12.28 -6.45 -25.02
C LEU A 133 13.68 -6.51 -25.61
N VAL A 134 14.70 -6.21 -24.82
CA VAL A 134 16.09 -6.26 -25.28
C VAL A 134 16.51 -7.70 -25.58
N THR A 135 16.08 -8.69 -24.80
CA THR A 135 16.34 -10.11 -25.12
C THR A 135 15.70 -10.51 -26.43
N TRP A 136 14.45 -10.11 -26.70
CA TRP A 136 13.80 -10.38 -28.00
C TRP A 136 14.52 -9.71 -29.18
N ILE A 137 14.95 -8.45 -29.02
CA ILE A 137 15.78 -7.77 -30.02
C ILE A 137 17.10 -8.54 -30.23
N SER A 138 17.73 -8.99 -29.14
CA SER A 138 18.98 -9.75 -29.20
C SER A 138 18.81 -11.05 -29.99
N ILE A 139 17.73 -11.80 -29.75
CA ILE A 139 17.40 -13.02 -30.50
C ILE A 139 17.25 -12.70 -32.00
N GLY A 140 16.52 -11.64 -32.34
CA GLY A 140 16.33 -11.21 -33.73
C GLY A 140 17.64 -10.79 -34.41
N VAL A 141 18.51 -10.07 -33.69
CA VAL A 141 19.84 -9.68 -34.20
C VAL A 141 20.68 -10.92 -34.49
N PHE A 142 20.79 -11.87 -33.55
CA PHE A 142 21.54 -13.11 -33.77
C PHE A 142 21.00 -13.89 -34.98
N ALA A 143 19.67 -14.04 -35.08
CA ALA A 143 19.02 -14.71 -36.20
C ALA A 143 19.31 -14.02 -37.55
N ALA A 144 19.30 -12.68 -37.60
CA ALA A 144 19.60 -11.91 -38.80
C ALA A 144 21.05 -12.11 -39.30
N PHE A 145 21.97 -12.44 -38.40
CA PHE A 145 23.36 -12.79 -38.73
C PHE A 145 23.61 -14.31 -38.84
N GLY A 146 22.54 -15.12 -38.89
CA GLY A 146 22.65 -16.58 -39.03
C GLY A 146 23.19 -17.30 -37.78
N ALA A 147 23.18 -16.64 -36.62
CA ALA A 147 23.65 -17.20 -35.36
C ALA A 147 22.48 -17.64 -34.47
N ASN A 148 22.63 -18.76 -33.76
CA ASN A 148 21.66 -19.19 -32.76
C ASN A 148 21.93 -18.47 -31.42
N PHE A 149 20.93 -17.74 -30.89
CA PHE A 149 21.03 -17.06 -29.60
C PHE A 149 21.15 -18.05 -28.43
N TRP A 150 20.46 -19.19 -28.50
CA TRP A 150 20.36 -20.18 -27.42
C TRP A 150 21.51 -21.18 -27.38
N GLU A 151 22.42 -21.10 -28.34
CA GLU A 151 23.56 -22.02 -28.44
C GLU A 151 24.62 -21.69 -27.37
N PHE A 152 24.82 -22.63 -26.45
CA PHE A 152 25.88 -22.58 -25.44
C PHE A 152 27.18 -23.18 -25.98
N ALA A 153 28.33 -22.67 -25.52
CA ALA A 153 29.63 -23.30 -25.81
C ALA A 153 29.72 -24.74 -25.26
N ARG A 154 29.08 -24.99 -24.13
CA ARG A 154 28.77 -26.32 -23.60
C ARG A 154 27.33 -26.29 -23.06
N PRO A 155 26.43 -27.15 -23.54
CA PRO A 155 25.05 -27.18 -23.06
C PRO A 155 25.03 -27.42 -21.54
N PRO A 156 24.25 -26.65 -20.76
CA PRO A 156 24.00 -27.01 -19.38
C PRO A 156 23.21 -28.33 -19.36
N SER A 157 23.79 -29.36 -18.76
CA SER A 157 23.16 -30.67 -18.57
C SER A 157 23.14 -31.02 -17.07
N PRO A 158 22.37 -30.28 -16.25
CA PRO A 158 22.30 -30.56 -14.83
C PRO A 158 21.68 -31.95 -14.60
N SER A 159 22.24 -32.68 -13.65
CA SER A 159 21.63 -33.90 -13.11
C SER A 159 20.31 -33.59 -12.40
N ALA A 160 19.47 -34.60 -12.19
CA ALA A 160 18.24 -34.45 -11.43
C ALA A 160 18.51 -33.96 -9.99
N GLU A 161 19.63 -34.37 -9.38
CA GLU A 161 20.06 -33.92 -8.06
C GLU A 161 20.43 -32.44 -8.04
N GLU A 162 21.18 -31.97 -9.04
CA GLU A 162 21.53 -30.54 -9.19
C GLU A 162 20.28 -29.70 -9.42
N LEU A 163 19.35 -30.15 -10.26
CA LEU A 163 18.08 -29.47 -10.48
C LEU A 163 17.26 -29.37 -9.18
N ALA A 164 17.17 -30.47 -8.42
CA ALA A 164 16.47 -30.51 -7.14
C ALA A 164 17.11 -29.60 -6.09
N LEU A 165 18.44 -29.62 -5.96
CA LEU A 165 19.19 -28.75 -5.05
C LEU A 165 19.03 -27.27 -5.43
N GLY A 166 19.17 -26.95 -6.71
CA GLY A 166 19.00 -25.59 -7.21
C GLY A 166 17.60 -25.05 -6.96
N ALA A 167 16.57 -25.85 -7.24
CA ALA A 167 15.18 -25.51 -6.94
C ALA A 167 14.95 -25.34 -5.42
N ALA A 168 15.51 -26.23 -4.59
CA ALA A 168 15.39 -26.15 -3.13
C ALA A 168 15.97 -24.83 -2.58
N LEU A 169 17.13 -24.39 -3.07
CA LEU A 169 17.74 -23.12 -2.66
C LEU A 169 16.85 -21.91 -3.01
N ILE A 170 16.24 -21.93 -4.21
CA ILE A 170 15.28 -20.89 -4.64
C ILE A 170 14.04 -20.89 -3.73
N VAL A 171 13.50 -22.07 -3.44
CA VAL A 171 12.34 -22.23 -2.55
C VAL A 171 12.66 -21.73 -1.14
N VAL A 172 13.85 -22.03 -0.59
CA VAL A 172 14.28 -21.50 0.72
C VAL A 172 14.31 -19.97 0.70
N ALA A 173 14.82 -19.35 -0.38
CA ALA A 173 14.81 -17.90 -0.52
C ALA A 173 13.37 -17.32 -0.46
N MET A 174 12.42 -17.99 -1.12
CA MET A 174 11.00 -17.62 -1.12
C MET A 174 10.35 -17.84 0.26
N LEU A 175 10.63 -18.96 0.93
CA LEU A 175 10.13 -19.29 2.27
C LEU A 175 10.54 -18.22 3.30
N LEU A 176 11.77 -17.73 3.22
CA LEU A 176 12.27 -16.65 4.08
C LEU A 176 11.51 -15.32 3.90
N LYS A 177 10.76 -15.16 2.80
CA LYS A 177 9.88 -14.00 2.59
C LYS A 177 8.47 -14.27 3.08
N ASN A 178 7.84 -15.34 2.61
CA ASN A 178 6.44 -15.63 2.93
C ASN A 178 6.12 -17.12 2.74
N LEU A 179 6.00 -17.87 3.84
CA LEU A 179 5.68 -19.30 3.85
C LEU A 179 4.43 -19.63 3.03
N ARG A 180 3.32 -18.93 3.27
CA ARG A 180 2.02 -19.23 2.65
C ARG A 180 2.06 -19.00 1.13
N ALA A 181 2.67 -17.89 0.71
CA ALA A 181 2.82 -17.59 -0.70
C ALA A 181 3.70 -18.62 -1.42
N THR A 182 4.79 -19.05 -0.78
CA THR A 182 5.69 -20.06 -1.36
C THR A 182 5.01 -21.41 -1.52
N LEU A 183 4.31 -21.91 -0.48
CA LEU A 183 3.59 -23.17 -0.58
C LEU A 183 2.53 -23.13 -1.67
N ALA A 184 1.79 -22.03 -1.78
CA ALA A 184 0.79 -21.87 -2.84
C ALA A 184 1.44 -21.80 -4.23
N ALA A 185 2.58 -21.12 -4.37
CA ALA A 185 3.33 -21.04 -5.63
C ALA A 185 3.82 -22.42 -6.09
N LEU A 186 4.28 -23.25 -5.16
CA LEU A 186 4.66 -24.64 -5.44
C LEU A 186 3.46 -25.48 -5.88
N LEU A 187 2.32 -25.36 -5.20
CA LEU A 187 1.08 -26.07 -5.59
C LEU A 187 0.61 -25.63 -6.98
N ALA A 188 0.67 -24.33 -7.30
CA ALA A 188 0.29 -23.81 -8.61
C ALA A 188 1.23 -24.30 -9.72
N ALA A 189 2.55 -24.34 -9.46
CA ALA A 189 3.51 -24.93 -10.39
C ALA A 189 3.26 -26.42 -10.62
N ALA A 190 3.00 -27.18 -9.56
CA ALA A 190 2.67 -28.61 -9.67
C ALA A 190 1.37 -28.85 -10.47
N ALA A 191 0.33 -28.04 -10.22
CA ALA A 191 -0.92 -28.11 -10.97
C ALA A 191 -0.73 -27.77 -12.45
N ALA A 192 0.10 -26.76 -12.76
CA ALA A 192 0.43 -26.42 -14.15
C ALA A 192 1.20 -27.53 -14.86
N ALA A 193 2.14 -28.20 -14.18
CA ALA A 193 2.86 -29.34 -14.72
C ALA A 193 1.91 -30.53 -15.02
N LEU A 194 0.98 -30.84 -14.11
CA LEU A 194 -0.04 -31.87 -14.34
C LEU A 194 -0.97 -31.52 -15.50
N ALA A 195 -1.36 -30.25 -15.64
CA ALA A 195 -2.16 -29.80 -16.77
C ALA A 195 -1.41 -29.94 -18.10
N ALA A 196 -0.10 -29.64 -18.13
CA ALA A 196 0.73 -29.87 -19.30
C ALA A 196 0.82 -31.37 -19.66
N ALA A 197 0.96 -32.25 -18.65
CA ALA A 197 0.92 -33.71 -18.84
C ALA A 197 -0.37 -34.17 -19.51
N ALA A 198 -1.52 -33.65 -19.05
CA ALA A 198 -2.83 -33.97 -19.61
C ALA A 198 -2.98 -33.50 -21.07
N LEU A 199 -2.20 -32.51 -21.52
CA LEU A 199 -2.12 -32.06 -22.90
C LEU A 199 -1.09 -32.82 -23.75
N GLY A 200 -0.58 -33.96 -23.25
CA GLY A 200 0.39 -34.81 -23.96
C GLY A 200 1.81 -34.25 -23.97
N ARG A 201 2.13 -33.26 -23.12
CA ARG A 201 3.50 -32.74 -22.95
C ARG A 201 4.19 -33.48 -21.81
N ASP A 202 5.50 -33.74 -21.92
CA ASP A 202 6.24 -34.38 -20.83
C ASP A 202 6.34 -33.42 -19.61
N PRO A 203 5.74 -33.74 -18.45
CA PRO A 203 5.77 -32.86 -17.29
C PRO A 203 7.12 -32.81 -16.56
N LEU A 204 8.12 -33.60 -16.99
CA LEU A 204 9.46 -33.63 -16.40
C LEU A 204 10.56 -33.16 -17.37
N SER A 205 10.26 -32.99 -18.66
CA SER A 205 11.24 -32.43 -19.59
C SER A 205 11.58 -30.99 -19.21
N LEU A 206 12.85 -30.59 -19.33
CA LEU A 206 13.25 -29.20 -19.10
C LEU A 206 12.55 -28.23 -20.08
N ASP A 207 12.12 -28.73 -21.24
CA ASP A 207 11.39 -27.98 -22.27
C ASP A 207 9.91 -27.72 -21.90
N THR A 208 9.32 -28.50 -20.98
CA THR A 208 7.89 -28.40 -20.63
C THR A 208 7.57 -28.34 -19.13
N ALA A 209 8.43 -28.85 -18.24
CA ALA A 209 8.31 -28.76 -16.78
C ALA A 209 8.88 -27.45 -16.22
N GLY A 210 10.09 -27.10 -16.67
CA GLY A 210 10.87 -25.98 -16.13
C GLY A 210 10.31 -24.62 -16.53
N LEU A 211 9.76 -24.50 -17.74
CA LEU A 211 9.35 -23.22 -18.31
C LEU A 211 7.98 -22.72 -17.78
N TRP A 212 7.07 -23.63 -17.46
CA TRP A 212 5.76 -23.28 -16.89
C TRP A 212 5.89 -22.90 -15.42
N ALA A 213 6.60 -23.71 -14.63
CA ALA A 213 6.88 -23.43 -13.23
C ALA A 213 7.57 -22.06 -13.05
N PHE A 214 8.50 -21.71 -13.96
CA PHE A 214 9.25 -20.46 -13.93
C PHE A 214 8.40 -19.19 -14.14
N THR A 215 7.17 -19.30 -14.67
CA THR A 215 6.27 -18.14 -14.84
C THR A 215 5.05 -18.19 -13.92
N VAL A 216 4.48 -19.38 -13.69
CA VAL A 216 3.28 -19.58 -12.88
C VAL A 216 3.56 -19.35 -11.39
N ALA A 217 4.63 -19.92 -10.84
CA ALA A 217 4.97 -19.75 -9.43
C ALA A 217 5.28 -18.28 -9.08
N PRO A 218 6.14 -17.56 -9.84
CA PRO A 218 6.37 -16.13 -9.61
C PRO A 218 5.12 -15.26 -9.81
N ALA A 219 4.20 -15.63 -10.72
CA ALA A 219 2.93 -14.92 -10.88
C ALA A 219 2.09 -14.92 -9.59
N LEU A 220 1.87 -16.10 -9.02
CA LEU A 220 1.13 -16.24 -7.76
C LEU A 220 1.88 -15.57 -6.61
N PHE A 221 3.18 -15.85 -6.49
CA PHE A 221 4.02 -15.32 -5.42
C PHE A 221 4.10 -13.78 -5.47
N GLY A 222 4.20 -13.18 -6.65
CA GLY A 222 4.23 -11.73 -6.84
C GLY A 222 2.98 -11.04 -6.28
N GLY A 223 1.79 -11.58 -6.58
CA GLY A 223 0.53 -11.09 -6.03
C GLY A 223 0.46 -11.23 -4.51
N VAL A 224 0.74 -12.44 -4.00
CA VAL A 224 0.51 -12.82 -2.59
C VAL A 224 1.61 -12.35 -1.64
N ALA A 225 2.87 -12.29 -2.07
CA ALA A 225 3.98 -11.94 -1.18
C ALA A 225 4.46 -10.49 -1.35
N THR A 226 4.12 -9.83 -2.46
CA THR A 226 4.75 -8.56 -2.83
C THR A 226 3.75 -7.43 -3.02
N LEU A 227 2.74 -7.62 -3.88
CA LEU A 227 1.76 -6.57 -4.14
C LEU A 227 0.88 -6.32 -2.91
N LEU A 228 0.15 -7.34 -2.45
CA LEU A 228 -0.82 -7.18 -1.35
C LEU A 228 -0.69 -8.29 -0.31
N PRO A 229 0.41 -8.31 0.49
CA PRO A 229 0.80 -9.46 1.30
C PRO A 229 -0.13 -9.83 2.45
N HIS A 230 -1.04 -8.94 2.84
CA HIS A 230 -1.94 -9.11 3.97
C HIS A 230 -3.42 -9.13 3.56
N SER A 231 -3.69 -9.23 2.25
CA SER A 231 -5.04 -9.10 1.71
C SER A 231 -5.50 -10.33 0.94
N ARG A 232 -6.81 -10.60 0.98
CA ARG A 232 -7.48 -11.52 0.05
C ARG A 232 -7.34 -11.06 -1.41
N LEU A 233 -7.22 -9.76 -1.66
CA LEU A 233 -6.97 -9.22 -2.99
C LEU A 233 -5.63 -9.70 -3.55
N GLY A 234 -4.58 -9.81 -2.72
CA GLY A 234 -3.28 -10.34 -3.14
C GLY A 234 -3.37 -11.79 -3.63
N TRP A 235 -4.20 -12.60 -2.97
CA TRP A 235 -4.53 -13.96 -3.40
C TRP A 235 -5.28 -13.98 -4.71
N GLN A 236 -6.29 -13.13 -4.88
CA GLN A 236 -7.04 -13.04 -6.14
C GLN A 236 -6.14 -12.60 -7.30
N VAL A 237 -5.33 -11.54 -7.11
CA VAL A 237 -4.35 -11.08 -8.10
C VAL A 237 -3.40 -12.21 -8.48
N GLY A 238 -2.79 -12.87 -7.48
CA GLY A 238 -1.82 -13.94 -7.73
C GLY A 238 -2.43 -15.15 -8.43
N LEU A 239 -3.62 -15.61 -8.02
CA LEU A 239 -4.29 -16.77 -8.63
C LEU A 239 -4.68 -16.49 -10.08
N VAL A 240 -5.28 -15.32 -10.34
CA VAL A 240 -5.63 -14.90 -11.71
C VAL A 240 -4.36 -14.76 -12.56
N ALA A 241 -3.28 -14.19 -12.01
CA ALA A 241 -2.00 -14.07 -12.72
C ALA A 241 -1.42 -15.43 -13.09
N ALA A 242 -1.44 -16.39 -12.17
CA ALA A 242 -0.94 -17.75 -12.39
C ALA A 242 -1.74 -18.50 -13.46
N LEU A 243 -3.07 -18.39 -13.43
CA LEU A 243 -3.95 -18.98 -14.45
C LEU A 243 -3.68 -18.40 -15.84
N ILE A 244 -3.53 -17.07 -15.93
CA ILE A 244 -3.24 -16.42 -17.21
C ILE A 244 -1.85 -16.78 -17.71
N ALA A 245 -0.84 -16.81 -16.84
CA ALA A 245 0.51 -17.22 -17.21
C ALA A 245 0.52 -18.65 -17.77
N ALA A 246 -0.21 -19.58 -17.14
CA ALA A 246 -0.38 -20.94 -17.66
C ALA A 246 -1.12 -20.96 -19.01
N ALA A 247 -2.25 -20.24 -19.13
CA ALA A 247 -3.00 -20.18 -20.38
C ALA A 247 -2.16 -19.62 -21.54
N LEU A 248 -1.40 -18.56 -21.29
CA LEU A 248 -0.49 -17.96 -22.27
C LEU A 248 0.58 -18.95 -22.73
N TRP A 249 1.15 -19.75 -21.83
CA TRP A 249 2.09 -20.82 -22.19
C TRP A 249 1.46 -21.91 -23.07
N ALA A 250 0.20 -22.26 -22.82
CA ALA A 250 -0.51 -23.27 -23.61
C ALA A 250 -0.68 -22.82 -25.06
N VAL A 251 -1.06 -21.56 -25.25
CA VAL A 251 -1.39 -21.00 -26.56
C VAL A 251 -0.20 -20.37 -27.28
N TRP A 252 0.90 -20.06 -26.58
CA TRP A 252 2.06 -19.37 -27.18
C TRP A 252 2.56 -20.01 -28.48
N PRO A 253 2.74 -21.36 -28.56
CA PRO A 253 3.21 -22.00 -29.79
C PRO A 253 2.21 -21.90 -30.95
N LEU A 254 0.92 -21.68 -30.65
CA LEU A 254 -0.17 -21.60 -31.63
C LEU A 254 -0.33 -20.18 -32.20
N ALA A 255 0.17 -19.17 -31.50
CA ALA A 255 -0.01 -17.77 -31.89
C ALA A 255 0.97 -17.40 -33.03
N THR A 256 0.44 -17.22 -34.24
CA THR A 256 1.21 -16.88 -35.46
C THR A 256 2.07 -15.61 -35.31
N LEU A 257 1.54 -14.59 -34.62
CA LEU A 257 2.27 -13.35 -34.30
C LEU A 257 3.46 -13.56 -33.35
N MET A 258 3.52 -14.69 -32.65
CA MET A 258 4.54 -15.00 -31.64
C MET A 258 5.50 -16.12 -32.09
N GLN A 259 5.31 -16.66 -33.30
CA GLN A 259 6.20 -17.64 -33.93
C GLN A 259 7.56 -16.99 -34.21
N GLY A 260 8.50 -17.12 -33.27
CA GLY A 260 9.83 -16.50 -33.32
C GLY A 260 10.23 -15.78 -32.03
N LEU A 261 9.28 -15.51 -31.13
CA LEU A 261 9.55 -14.93 -29.82
C LEU A 261 9.48 -16.01 -28.75
N ALA A 262 10.60 -16.29 -28.08
CA ALA A 262 10.59 -17.14 -26.90
C ALA A 262 9.70 -16.52 -25.80
N PRO A 263 8.82 -17.27 -25.13
CA PRO A 263 7.88 -16.71 -24.14
C PRO A 263 8.59 -15.99 -22.99
N LEU A 264 9.72 -16.53 -22.52
CA LEU A 264 10.53 -15.98 -21.43
C LEU A 264 9.65 -15.58 -20.22
N MET A 265 9.69 -14.31 -19.82
CA MET A 265 8.89 -13.77 -18.71
C MET A 265 7.59 -13.11 -19.15
N ALA A 266 7.28 -13.10 -20.44
CA ALA A 266 6.09 -12.43 -20.96
C ALA A 266 4.78 -13.01 -20.38
N PRO A 267 4.58 -14.34 -20.28
CA PRO A 267 3.38 -14.90 -19.66
C PRO A 267 3.17 -14.43 -18.21
N PHE A 268 4.27 -14.34 -17.46
CA PHE A 268 4.25 -13.82 -16.10
C PHE A 268 3.89 -12.33 -16.06
N PHE A 269 4.54 -11.48 -16.88
CA PHE A 269 4.28 -10.03 -16.89
C PHE A 269 2.84 -9.72 -17.30
N LEU A 270 2.38 -10.33 -18.38
CA LEU A 270 1.03 -10.15 -18.91
C LEU A 270 -0.02 -10.67 -17.91
N GLY A 271 0.21 -11.83 -17.30
CA GLY A 271 -0.68 -12.37 -16.26
C GLY A 271 -0.80 -11.45 -15.05
N LEU A 272 0.32 -10.90 -14.57
CA LEU A 272 0.28 -9.99 -13.42
C LEU A 272 -0.34 -8.64 -13.78
N TRP A 273 -0.05 -8.06 -14.95
CA TRP A 273 -0.67 -6.82 -15.39
C TRP A 273 -2.18 -6.97 -15.60
N PHE A 274 -2.60 -8.03 -16.27
CA PHE A 274 -4.03 -8.30 -16.49
C PHE A 274 -4.77 -8.53 -15.17
N SER A 275 -4.20 -9.35 -14.27
CA SER A 275 -4.82 -9.60 -12.96
C SER A 275 -4.93 -8.32 -12.12
N VAL A 276 -3.93 -7.44 -12.14
CA VAL A 276 -4.01 -6.13 -11.48
C VAL A 276 -5.15 -5.29 -12.06
N VAL A 277 -5.31 -5.27 -13.38
CA VAL A 277 -6.40 -4.54 -14.03
C VAL A 277 -7.77 -5.10 -13.67
N VAL A 278 -7.95 -6.42 -13.73
CA VAL A 278 -9.25 -7.06 -13.51
C VAL A 278 -9.63 -7.10 -12.04
N VAL A 279 -8.68 -7.39 -11.14
CA VAL A 279 -8.96 -7.56 -9.71
C VAL A 279 -8.99 -6.22 -8.98
N LEU A 280 -8.06 -5.29 -9.27
CA LEU A 280 -7.97 -4.00 -8.58
C LEU A 280 -8.70 -2.86 -9.32
N GLY A 281 -9.12 -3.10 -10.56
CA GLY A 281 -9.98 -2.20 -11.32
C GLY A 281 -9.39 -0.79 -11.45
N ARG A 282 -10.24 0.22 -11.21
CA ARG A 282 -9.87 1.65 -11.30
C ARG A 282 -8.96 2.10 -10.15
N GLU A 283 -8.88 1.35 -9.06
CA GLU A 283 -8.10 1.72 -7.88
C GLU A 283 -6.70 1.12 -7.88
N ARG A 284 -6.31 0.36 -8.92
CA ARG A 284 -5.00 -0.29 -9.03
C ARG A 284 -3.79 0.62 -8.76
N ALA A 285 -3.84 1.88 -9.18
CA ALA A 285 -2.76 2.84 -8.93
C ALA A 285 -2.56 3.13 -7.44
N LEU A 286 -3.64 3.09 -6.65
CA LEU A 286 -3.60 3.32 -5.21
C LEU A 286 -2.80 2.21 -4.49
N TYR A 287 -2.92 0.98 -4.96
CA TYR A 287 -2.20 -0.18 -4.43
C TYR A 287 -0.75 -0.30 -4.92
N LEU A 288 -0.30 0.65 -5.73
CA LEU A 288 1.11 0.80 -6.08
C LEU A 288 1.75 1.99 -5.37
N ASP A 289 0.97 2.77 -4.62
CA ASP A 289 1.46 3.89 -3.84
C ASP A 289 2.32 3.39 -2.65
N PRO A 290 3.62 3.76 -2.61
CA PRO A 290 4.49 3.40 -1.50
C PRO A 290 3.98 3.91 -0.15
N GLU A 291 3.35 5.09 -0.11
CA GLU A 291 2.86 5.69 1.14
C GLU A 291 1.73 4.83 1.74
N LEU A 292 0.83 4.30 0.92
CA LEU A 292 -0.22 3.38 1.37
C LEU A 292 0.39 2.11 1.99
N HIS A 293 1.38 1.52 1.33
CA HIS A 293 2.06 0.33 1.82
C HIS A 293 2.79 0.61 3.14
N GLN A 294 3.39 1.79 3.27
CA GLN A 294 4.15 2.13 4.46
C GLN A 294 3.24 2.48 5.63
N ALA A 295 2.14 3.20 5.40
CA ALA A 295 1.07 3.40 6.36
C ALA A 295 0.52 2.05 6.88
N ALA A 296 0.20 1.12 5.97
CA ALA A 296 -0.28 -0.20 6.36
C ALA A 296 0.75 -0.99 7.19
N ARG A 297 2.05 -0.91 6.83
CA ARG A 297 3.13 -1.52 7.63
C ARG A 297 3.24 -0.94 9.04
N LEU A 298 3.09 0.37 9.18
CA LEU A 298 3.08 1.02 10.50
C LEU A 298 1.89 0.54 11.34
N ILE A 299 0.70 0.41 10.75
CA ILE A 299 -0.48 -0.16 11.44
C ILE A 299 -0.23 -1.62 11.85
N ILE A 300 0.36 -2.44 10.97
CA ILE A 300 0.71 -3.83 11.28
C ILE A 300 1.71 -3.92 12.43
N ALA A 301 2.78 -3.12 12.40
CA ALA A 301 3.79 -3.08 13.44
C ALA A 301 3.20 -2.61 14.78
N ALA A 302 2.32 -1.60 14.75
CA ALA A 302 1.68 -1.07 15.93
C ALA A 302 0.79 -2.10 16.65
N ARG A 303 0.20 -3.06 15.93
CA ARG A 303 -0.68 -4.09 16.53
C ARG A 303 -0.03 -4.86 17.69
N GLY A 304 1.27 -5.14 17.61
CA GLY A 304 2.04 -5.81 18.67
C GLY A 304 2.63 -4.87 19.73
N ALA A 305 2.46 -3.55 19.57
CA ALA A 305 3.14 -2.53 20.34
C ALA A 305 2.18 -1.44 20.89
N GLY A 306 0.97 -1.81 21.31
CA GLY A 306 -0.02 -0.88 21.87
C GLY A 306 -1.15 -0.47 20.92
N GLY A 307 -1.04 -0.84 19.64
CA GLY A 307 -2.08 -0.67 18.62
C GLY A 307 -2.07 0.72 17.98
N THR A 308 -3.03 0.92 17.06
CA THR A 308 -3.23 2.20 16.38
C THR A 308 -4.39 2.97 17.03
N LEU A 309 -4.18 4.24 17.35
CA LEU A 309 -5.24 5.20 17.66
C LEU A 309 -5.69 5.87 16.35
N ALA A 310 -6.98 5.86 16.05
CA ALA A 310 -7.53 6.72 15.00
C ALA A 310 -8.05 8.04 15.59
N LEU A 311 -7.63 9.16 15.01
CA LEU A 311 -8.10 10.50 15.34
C LEU A 311 -8.79 11.10 14.13
N THR A 312 -10.10 11.29 14.20
CA THR A 312 -10.91 11.75 13.05
C THR A 312 -11.37 13.20 13.21
N GLY A 313 -11.63 13.86 12.09
CA GLY A 313 -12.23 15.19 12.04
C GLY A 313 -13.11 15.40 10.81
N ALA A 314 -13.53 16.64 10.59
CA ALA A 314 -14.68 16.94 9.73
C ALA A 314 -14.49 16.52 8.26
N GLY A 315 -13.24 16.48 7.78
CA GLY A 315 -12.88 15.97 6.46
C GLY A 315 -13.24 14.50 6.23
N MET A 316 -13.58 13.75 7.29
CA MET A 316 -14.12 12.39 7.18
C MET A 316 -15.60 12.37 6.76
N SER A 317 -16.35 13.43 7.08
CA SER A 317 -17.80 13.56 6.85
C SER A 317 -18.15 14.36 5.59
N THR A 318 -17.16 14.95 4.89
CA THR A 318 -17.39 15.77 3.69
C THR A 318 -18.07 15.00 2.56
N ALA A 319 -17.64 13.77 2.29
CA ALA A 319 -18.28 12.90 1.29
C ALA A 319 -19.70 12.44 1.69
N SER A 320 -20.11 12.67 2.94
CA SER A 320 -21.48 12.45 3.44
C SER A 320 -22.37 13.69 3.30
N GLY A 321 -21.87 14.77 2.67
CA GLY A 321 -22.60 16.02 2.50
C GLY A 321 -22.49 16.99 3.68
N ILE A 322 -21.68 16.67 4.69
CA ILE A 322 -21.44 17.54 5.83
C ILE A 322 -20.17 18.36 5.56
N ALA A 323 -20.33 19.65 5.26
CA ALA A 323 -19.23 20.59 5.07
C ALA A 323 -18.29 20.61 6.29
N ASP A 324 -16.99 20.73 6.00
CA ASP A 324 -15.98 20.91 7.03
C ASP A 324 -16.07 22.29 7.70
N TYR A 325 -15.41 22.43 8.86
CA TYR A 325 -15.42 23.68 9.61
C TYR A 325 -14.70 24.83 8.89
N THR A 326 -13.82 24.55 7.92
CA THR A 326 -13.12 25.59 7.15
C THR A 326 -14.03 26.28 6.14
N ALA A 327 -15.09 25.61 5.68
CA ALA A 327 -16.09 26.21 4.79
C ALA A 327 -17.10 27.10 5.53
N GLY A 328 -17.22 27.00 6.86
CA GLY A 328 -18.13 27.83 7.66
C GLY A 328 -19.62 27.70 7.31
N ALA A 329 -20.01 26.69 6.53
CA ALA A 329 -21.31 26.60 5.86
C ALA A 329 -22.53 26.51 6.81
N TRP A 330 -22.29 26.23 8.09
CA TRP A 330 -23.31 26.08 9.13
C TRP A 330 -23.53 27.35 9.97
N LEU A 331 -22.65 28.34 9.80
CA LEU A 331 -22.67 29.60 10.52
C LEU A 331 -23.30 30.70 9.63
N ASP A 332 -23.98 31.64 10.27
CA ASP A 332 -24.58 32.76 9.55
C ASP A 332 -23.51 33.68 8.94
N PRO A 333 -23.60 34.02 7.64
CA PRO A 333 -22.65 34.90 6.99
C PRO A 333 -22.55 36.25 7.70
N GLY A 334 -21.32 36.71 7.97
CA GLY A 334 -21.06 38.00 8.61
C GLY A 334 -21.19 38.00 10.13
N VAL A 335 -21.59 36.89 10.76
CA VAL A 335 -21.58 36.77 12.24
C VAL A 335 -20.19 36.31 12.71
N PRO A 336 -19.52 37.03 13.63
CA PRO A 336 -18.22 36.62 14.15
C PRO A 336 -18.27 35.27 14.85
N LEU A 337 -17.26 34.41 14.64
CA LEU A 337 -17.17 33.07 15.24
C LEU A 337 -17.29 33.10 16.77
N ALA A 338 -16.78 34.16 17.42
CA ALA A 338 -16.85 34.35 18.87
C ALA A 338 -18.29 34.39 19.40
N SER A 339 -19.27 34.78 18.57
CA SER A 339 -20.70 34.79 18.91
C SER A 339 -21.28 33.39 19.13
N TYR A 340 -20.62 32.36 18.59
CA TYR A 340 -20.97 30.95 18.78
C TYR A 340 -20.14 30.28 19.88
N GLY A 341 -19.29 31.04 20.57
CA GLY A 341 -18.45 30.54 21.67
C GLY A 341 -19.23 30.35 22.96
N TYR A 342 -18.68 29.54 23.87
CA TYR A 342 -19.31 29.22 25.15
C TYR A 342 -19.61 30.46 26.00
N ASN A 343 -18.64 31.37 26.12
CA ASN A 343 -18.83 32.58 26.92
C ASN A 343 -19.93 33.49 26.35
N ALA A 344 -20.05 33.58 25.02
CA ALA A 344 -21.14 34.32 24.38
C ALA A 344 -22.50 33.65 24.62
N PHE A 345 -22.55 32.33 24.55
CA PHE A 345 -23.75 31.55 24.90
C PHE A 345 -24.21 31.80 26.34
N ILE A 346 -23.29 31.85 27.32
CA ILE A 346 -23.66 32.15 28.71
C ILE A 346 -24.09 33.61 28.87
N GLY A 347 -23.33 34.55 28.28
CA GLY A 347 -23.46 35.98 28.55
C GLY A 347 -24.57 36.70 27.79
N ASP A 348 -24.96 36.22 26.61
CA ASP A 348 -25.83 36.97 25.69
C ASP A 348 -26.98 36.14 25.13
N ALA A 349 -28.19 36.72 25.16
CA ALA A 349 -29.40 36.05 24.69
C ALA A 349 -29.43 35.89 23.17
N GLY A 350 -28.94 36.88 22.42
CA GLY A 350 -28.89 36.80 20.95
C GLY A 350 -27.95 35.69 20.49
N SER A 351 -26.76 35.62 21.09
CA SER A 351 -25.75 34.59 20.86
C SER A 351 -26.26 33.19 21.20
N ARG A 352 -27.07 33.03 22.27
CA ARG A 352 -27.76 31.75 22.54
C ARG A 352 -28.67 31.34 21.39
N SER A 353 -29.50 32.25 20.91
CA SER A 353 -30.43 31.95 19.83
C SER A 353 -29.71 31.61 18.53
N LEU A 354 -28.66 32.36 18.18
CA LEU A 354 -27.79 32.06 17.04
C LEU A 354 -27.12 30.67 17.16
N TYR A 355 -26.61 30.34 18.34
CA TYR A 355 -26.01 29.03 18.60
C TYR A 355 -27.00 27.88 18.43
N TRP A 356 -28.19 28.01 19.02
CA TRP A 356 -29.26 27.02 18.84
C TRP A 356 -29.67 26.86 17.38
N ASP A 357 -29.78 27.96 16.64
CA ASP A 357 -30.13 27.95 15.22
C ASP A 357 -29.05 27.22 14.39
N ALA A 358 -27.78 27.56 14.58
CA ALA A 358 -26.66 26.90 13.93
C ALA A 358 -26.60 25.40 14.25
N CYS A 359 -26.78 25.02 15.52
CA CYS A 359 -26.85 23.62 15.93
C CYS A 359 -28.06 22.89 15.34
N ALA A 360 -29.23 23.53 15.24
CA ALA A 360 -30.41 22.93 14.65
C ALA A 360 -30.22 22.67 13.14
N ARG A 361 -29.63 23.62 12.40
CA ARG A 361 -29.26 23.44 10.98
C ARG A 361 -28.25 22.31 10.81
N PHE A 362 -27.22 22.28 11.65
CA PHE A 362 -26.22 21.20 11.62
C PHE A 362 -26.83 19.84 11.96
N ARG A 363 -27.77 19.79 12.92
CA ARG A 363 -28.49 18.57 13.28
C ARG A 363 -29.32 18.04 12.12
N ASP A 364 -30.12 18.89 11.48
CA ASP A 364 -30.92 18.50 10.31
C ASP A 364 -30.04 17.96 9.17
N ALA A 365 -28.89 18.59 8.91
CA ALA A 365 -27.93 18.07 7.95
C ALA A 365 -27.33 16.72 8.37
N SER A 366 -26.98 16.56 9.65
CA SER A 366 -26.43 15.32 10.20
C SER A 366 -27.42 14.17 10.17
N ASP A 367 -28.71 14.46 10.43
CA ASP A 367 -29.82 13.49 10.39
C ASP A 367 -30.06 12.97 8.97
N ARG A 368 -29.92 13.84 7.95
CA ARG A 368 -30.06 13.48 6.53
C ARG A 368 -28.84 12.76 5.95
N ALA A 369 -27.67 12.97 6.54
CA ALA A 369 -26.43 12.36 6.09
C ALA A 369 -26.41 10.85 6.36
N GLN A 370 -25.61 10.11 5.58
CA GLN A 370 -25.33 8.70 5.82
C GLN A 370 -23.82 8.46 5.99
N PRO A 371 -23.40 7.48 6.81
CA PRO A 371 -22.00 7.10 6.85
C PRO A 371 -21.47 6.74 5.46
N ASN A 372 -20.34 7.32 5.07
CA ASN A 372 -19.68 7.04 3.80
C ASN A 372 -18.67 5.87 3.94
N PRO A 373 -18.02 5.43 2.84
CA PRO A 373 -17.04 4.33 2.87
C PRO A 373 -15.91 4.50 3.90
N ALA A 374 -15.51 5.73 4.24
CA ALA A 374 -14.48 6.00 5.24
C ALA A 374 -14.91 5.51 6.63
N HIS A 375 -16.15 5.80 7.02
CA HIS A 375 -16.71 5.42 8.32
C HIS A 375 -16.85 3.90 8.44
N HIS A 376 -17.37 3.24 7.41
CA HIS A 376 -17.47 1.78 7.40
C HIS A 376 -16.11 1.10 7.41
N ALA A 377 -15.11 1.66 6.71
CA ALA A 377 -13.74 1.16 6.76
C ALA A 377 -13.12 1.33 8.15
N LEU A 378 -13.32 2.47 8.81
CA LEU A 378 -12.86 2.69 10.17
C LEU A 378 -13.50 1.71 11.16
N ALA A 379 -14.82 1.51 11.07
CA ALA A 379 -15.54 0.54 11.88
C ALA A 379 -15.00 -0.88 11.67
N GLY A 380 -14.76 -1.29 10.42
CA GLY A 380 -14.14 -2.57 10.09
C GLY A 380 -12.71 -2.72 10.65
N LEU A 381 -11.88 -1.68 10.52
CA LEU A 381 -10.52 -1.66 11.06
C LEU A 381 -10.53 -1.78 12.59
N ARG A 382 -11.47 -1.12 13.26
CA ARG A 382 -11.69 -1.19 14.71
C ARG A 382 -12.14 -2.58 15.15
N ALA A 383 -13.08 -3.19 14.43
CA ALA A 383 -13.60 -4.53 14.70
C ALA A 383 -12.54 -5.63 14.47
N ALA A 384 -11.70 -5.48 13.45
CA ALA A 384 -10.60 -6.39 13.14
C ALA A 384 -9.37 -6.25 14.06
N GLY A 385 -9.37 -5.25 14.96
CA GLY A 385 -8.29 -4.97 15.91
C GLY A 385 -7.06 -4.31 15.30
N TRP A 386 -7.15 -3.75 14.09
CA TRP A 386 -6.10 -2.94 13.49
C TRP A 386 -6.06 -1.53 14.10
N VAL A 387 -7.23 -0.99 14.42
CA VAL A 387 -7.39 0.23 15.21
C VAL A 387 -7.87 -0.18 16.60
N ARG A 388 -7.16 0.25 17.65
CA ARG A 388 -7.45 -0.09 19.05
C ARG A 388 -8.49 0.87 19.65
N ALA A 389 -8.38 2.15 19.34
CA ALA A 389 -9.25 3.19 19.86
C ALA A 389 -9.56 4.21 18.75
N VAL A 390 -10.74 4.80 18.81
CA VAL A 390 -11.17 5.87 17.90
C VAL A 390 -11.55 7.08 18.74
N VAL A 391 -10.88 8.20 18.49
CA VAL A 391 -11.20 9.51 19.03
C VAL A 391 -11.70 10.36 17.88
N THR A 392 -12.93 10.87 17.99
CA THR A 392 -13.52 11.72 16.96
C THR A 392 -13.69 13.15 17.47
N GLN A 393 -13.32 14.11 16.64
CA GLN A 393 -13.68 15.52 16.82
C GLN A 393 -15.06 15.84 16.23
N ASN A 394 -15.63 14.91 15.46
CA ASN A 394 -16.91 15.10 14.80
C ASN A 394 -18.04 14.94 15.79
N VAL A 395 -19.08 15.74 15.60
CA VAL A 395 -20.27 15.76 16.46
C VAL A 395 -21.53 15.30 15.70
N ASP A 396 -21.38 14.93 14.42
CA ASP A 396 -22.45 14.51 13.50
C ASP A 396 -23.00 13.08 13.76
N GLY A 397 -22.30 12.30 14.59
CA GLY A 397 -22.68 10.93 14.94
C GLY A 397 -22.45 9.88 13.84
N LEU A 398 -21.85 10.22 12.70
CA LEU A 398 -21.65 9.28 11.58
C LEU A 398 -20.76 8.10 11.95
N ASP A 399 -19.69 8.33 12.71
CA ASP A 399 -18.81 7.27 13.22
C ASP A 399 -19.60 6.23 14.04
N ARG A 400 -20.50 6.72 14.92
CA ARG A 400 -21.37 5.87 15.74
C ARG A 400 -22.37 5.10 14.88
N ARG A 401 -23.04 5.78 13.94
CA ARG A 401 -23.99 5.14 13.01
C ARG A 401 -23.34 4.11 12.09
N ALA A 402 -22.05 4.26 11.78
CA ALA A 402 -21.28 3.28 11.03
C ALA A 402 -20.93 2.01 11.84
N GLY A 403 -21.15 2.03 13.16
CA GLY A 403 -20.86 0.92 14.06
C GLY A 403 -19.47 0.96 14.67
N VAL A 404 -18.82 2.13 14.78
CA VAL A 404 -17.55 2.24 15.51
C VAL A 404 -17.78 1.99 17.00
N ALA A 405 -17.27 0.87 17.51
CA ALA A 405 -17.39 0.49 18.91
C ALA A 405 -16.44 1.27 19.83
N ASP A 406 -16.90 1.56 21.05
CA ASP A 406 -16.12 2.24 22.11
C ASP A 406 -15.54 3.60 21.64
N LEU A 407 -16.34 4.37 20.91
CA LEU A 407 -15.99 5.68 20.37
C LEU A 407 -15.75 6.69 21.50
N VAL A 408 -14.72 7.53 21.34
CA VAL A 408 -14.45 8.68 22.21
C VAL A 408 -14.83 9.96 21.45
N GLU A 409 -15.94 10.58 21.82
CA GLU A 409 -16.45 11.80 21.21
C GLU A 409 -15.87 13.02 21.93
N LEU A 410 -14.76 13.53 21.40
CA LEU A 410 -13.97 14.56 22.07
C LEU A 410 -14.74 15.87 22.24
N HIS A 411 -15.56 16.23 21.24
CA HIS A 411 -16.37 17.45 21.22
C HIS A 411 -17.86 17.17 21.45
N GLY A 412 -18.20 16.02 22.04
CA GLY A 412 -19.57 15.59 22.27
C GLY A 412 -20.31 15.24 20.98
N HIS A 413 -21.64 15.38 20.96
CA HIS A 413 -22.48 15.01 19.82
C HIS A 413 -23.74 15.87 19.71
N ILE A 414 -24.23 16.06 18.49
CA ILE A 414 -25.38 16.91 18.20
C ILE A 414 -26.72 16.29 18.64
N ASP A 415 -26.80 14.99 18.88
CA ASP A 415 -28.08 14.33 19.18
C ASP A 415 -28.63 14.66 20.57
N ALA A 416 -27.82 15.20 21.48
CA ALA A 416 -28.20 15.40 22.88
C ALA A 416 -28.22 16.87 23.28
N VAL A 417 -29.01 17.17 24.30
CA VAL A 417 -29.07 18.45 25.01
C VAL A 417 -28.86 18.17 26.49
N HIS A 418 -28.09 19.01 27.17
CA HIS A 418 -27.86 18.89 28.61
C HIS A 418 -28.04 20.23 29.31
N CYS A 419 -28.37 20.17 30.60
CA CYS A 419 -28.33 21.34 31.46
C CYS A 419 -26.89 21.66 31.87
N LEU A 420 -26.48 22.92 31.71
CA LEU A 420 -25.14 23.38 32.09
C LEU A 420 -24.91 23.44 33.61
N LEU A 421 -25.97 23.38 34.40
CA LEU A 421 -25.88 23.41 35.87
C LEU A 421 -25.86 22.00 36.48
N CYS A 422 -26.88 21.19 36.18
CA CYS A 422 -27.05 19.87 36.81
C CYS A 422 -26.65 18.68 35.93
N GLY A 423 -26.25 18.92 34.68
CA GLY A 423 -25.83 17.87 33.73
C GLY A 423 -26.96 16.97 33.22
N GLN A 424 -28.20 17.15 33.69
CA GLN A 424 -29.31 16.30 33.30
C GLN A 424 -29.61 16.42 31.79
N PRO A 425 -29.87 15.30 31.11
CA PRO A 425 -30.27 15.32 29.71
C PRO A 425 -31.65 15.97 29.56
N ALA A 426 -31.88 16.63 28.45
CA ALA A 426 -33.15 17.23 28.08
C ALA A 426 -33.50 16.88 26.62
N PRO A 427 -34.80 16.87 26.26
CA PRO A 427 -35.18 16.77 24.86
C PRO A 427 -34.73 18.02 24.09
N TRP A 428 -34.54 17.85 22.79
CA TRP A 428 -34.36 18.99 21.89
C TRP A 428 -35.61 19.89 21.93
N PRO A 429 -35.45 21.22 22.15
CA PRO A 429 -36.56 22.16 22.03
C PRO A 429 -37.14 22.17 20.61
N GLU A 430 -38.40 22.58 20.49
CA GLU A 430 -39.01 22.84 19.18
C GLU A 430 -38.16 23.85 18.38
N ALA A 431 -38.02 23.60 17.09
CA ALA A 431 -37.21 24.45 16.22
C ALA A 431 -37.69 25.91 16.25
N GLY A 432 -36.76 26.83 16.47
CA GLY A 432 -37.03 28.26 16.58
C GLY A 432 -37.64 28.73 17.91
N ALA A 433 -37.89 27.83 18.88
CA ALA A 433 -38.39 28.22 20.20
C ALA A 433 -37.41 29.15 20.95
N TRP A 434 -36.10 29.00 20.71
CA TRP A 434 -35.04 29.81 21.28
C TRP A 434 -35.13 31.31 20.93
N TRP A 435 -35.81 31.67 19.85
CA TRP A 435 -36.05 33.08 19.50
C TRP A 435 -37.13 33.74 20.37
N ARG A 436 -38.01 32.93 20.96
CA ARG A 436 -39.13 33.41 21.79
C ARG A 436 -38.84 33.27 23.28
N GLN A 437 -38.16 32.21 23.68
CA GLN A 437 -37.90 31.90 25.07
C GLN A 437 -36.55 31.20 25.26
N VAL A 438 -35.92 31.47 26.41
CA VAL A 438 -34.67 30.80 26.79
C VAL A 438 -34.96 29.34 27.13
N ALA A 439 -34.16 28.42 26.57
CA ALA A 439 -34.25 27.00 26.89
C ALA A 439 -33.69 26.72 28.29
N LEU A 440 -34.57 26.40 29.25
CA LEU A 440 -34.23 26.15 30.65
C LEU A 440 -34.54 24.71 31.06
N CYS A 441 -33.75 24.18 31.98
CA CYS A 441 -33.94 22.86 32.56
C CYS A 441 -35.18 22.85 33.46
N GLY A 442 -36.10 21.91 33.23
CA GLY A 442 -37.29 21.75 34.07
C GLY A 442 -37.02 21.34 35.52
N GLY A 443 -35.81 20.84 35.83
CA GLY A 443 -35.44 20.41 37.18
C GLY A 443 -34.80 21.52 38.03
N CYS A 444 -33.80 22.23 37.49
CA CYS A 444 -33.02 23.22 38.25
C CYS A 444 -33.08 24.65 37.70
N GLY A 445 -33.80 24.87 36.60
CA GLY A 445 -33.87 26.18 35.93
C GLY A 445 -32.60 26.62 35.22
N GLY A 446 -31.54 25.79 35.18
CA GLY A 446 -30.29 26.12 34.49
C GLY A 446 -30.43 26.11 32.96
N LEU A 447 -29.54 26.83 32.26
CA LEU A 447 -29.52 26.88 30.79
C LEU A 447 -29.35 25.48 30.18
N LEU A 448 -30.16 25.17 29.17
CA LEU A 448 -29.97 24.01 28.31
C LEU A 448 -29.08 24.38 27.14
N LYS A 449 -28.21 23.46 26.73
CA LYS A 449 -27.35 23.62 25.55
C LYS A 449 -27.22 22.27 24.82
N PRO A 450 -27.15 22.27 23.47
CA PRO A 450 -26.69 21.11 22.72
C PRO A 450 -25.37 20.55 23.29
N ALA A 451 -25.22 19.23 23.28
CA ALA A 451 -24.05 18.53 23.80
C ALA A 451 -22.79 18.64 22.93
N VAL A 452 -22.78 19.58 21.99
CA VAL A 452 -21.62 19.98 21.20
C VAL A 452 -20.74 20.89 22.03
N ILE A 453 -19.44 20.62 22.10
CA ILE A 453 -18.48 21.48 22.80
C ILE A 453 -18.18 22.71 21.94
N ALA A 454 -18.53 23.89 22.45
CA ALA A 454 -18.31 25.17 21.81
C ALA A 454 -16.86 25.66 22.00
N PHE A 455 -16.43 26.62 21.18
CA PHE A 455 -15.13 27.28 21.41
C PHE A 455 -15.10 27.97 22.78
N GLY A 456 -14.04 27.70 23.55
CA GLY A 456 -13.88 28.20 24.92
C GLY A 456 -14.59 27.35 25.99
N GLU A 457 -15.33 26.31 25.61
CA GLU A 457 -15.88 25.32 26.54
C GLU A 457 -14.83 24.27 26.90
N GLY A 458 -14.85 23.80 28.15
CA GLY A 458 -13.99 22.69 28.58
C GLY A 458 -14.43 21.37 27.93
N LEU A 459 -13.46 20.57 27.51
CA LEU A 459 -13.75 19.21 27.02
C LEU A 459 -14.31 18.34 28.16
N PRO A 460 -15.18 17.36 27.86
CA PRO A 460 -15.64 16.40 28.84
C PRO A 460 -14.45 15.68 29.48
N PRO A 461 -14.28 15.74 30.82
CA PRO A 461 -13.08 15.22 31.47
C PRO A 461 -12.83 13.74 31.19
N ASP A 462 -13.90 12.94 31.11
CA ASP A 462 -13.82 11.50 30.86
C ASP A 462 -13.40 11.19 29.42
N ALA A 463 -13.95 11.93 28.44
CA ALA A 463 -13.57 11.80 27.04
C ALA A 463 -12.09 12.17 26.84
N TRP A 464 -11.65 13.26 27.48
CA TRP A 464 -10.25 13.67 27.45
C TRP A 464 -9.32 12.63 28.09
N ARG A 465 -9.64 12.12 29.29
CA ARG A 465 -8.83 11.07 29.94
C ARG A 465 -8.72 9.82 29.08
N ARG A 466 -9.82 9.36 28.46
CA ARG A 466 -9.82 8.21 27.55
C ARG A 466 -8.98 8.48 26.30
N ALA A 467 -9.11 9.66 25.70
CA ALA A 467 -8.33 10.05 24.52
C ALA A 467 -6.83 10.14 24.82
N ASP A 468 -6.46 10.77 25.93
CA ASP A 468 -5.07 10.94 26.38
C ASP A 468 -4.43 9.59 26.73
N SER A 469 -5.16 8.71 27.43
CA SER A 469 -4.71 7.34 27.68
C SER A 469 -4.52 6.54 26.40
N ALA A 470 -5.43 6.65 25.43
CA ALA A 470 -5.28 5.99 24.13
C ALA A 470 -4.09 6.54 23.33
N ALA A 471 -3.86 7.85 23.38
CA ALA A 471 -2.74 8.49 22.67
C ALA A 471 -1.38 8.09 23.25
N THR A 472 -1.26 8.06 24.58
CA THR A 472 -0.01 7.71 25.28
C THR A 472 0.31 6.22 25.21
N ALA A 473 -0.69 5.35 25.01
CA ALA A 473 -0.51 3.90 24.93
C ALA A 473 -0.33 3.34 23.50
N CYS A 474 -0.52 4.15 22.45
CA CYS A 474 -0.48 3.68 21.06
C CYS A 474 0.95 3.70 20.48
N ALA A 475 1.22 2.81 19.51
CA ALA A 475 2.45 2.83 18.71
C ALA A 475 2.28 3.53 17.35
N ALA A 476 1.03 3.81 16.95
CA ALA A 476 0.75 4.61 15.77
C ALA A 476 -0.53 5.44 15.97
N VAL A 477 -0.54 6.63 15.39
CA VAL A 477 -1.71 7.50 15.30
C VAL A 477 -2.09 7.70 13.84
N LEU A 478 -3.32 7.34 13.49
CA LEU A 478 -3.94 7.53 12.18
C LEU A 478 -4.86 8.75 12.25
N VAL A 479 -4.38 9.87 11.75
CA VAL A 479 -5.10 11.15 11.70
C VAL A 479 -5.87 11.24 10.39
N VAL A 480 -7.19 11.40 10.45
CA VAL A 480 -8.06 11.36 9.27
C VAL A 480 -8.93 12.61 9.18
N GLY A 481 -8.86 13.30 8.05
CA GLY A 481 -9.81 14.38 7.75
C GLY A 481 -9.74 15.57 8.70
N THR A 482 -8.57 15.87 9.25
CA THR A 482 -8.35 17.03 10.12
C THR A 482 -7.03 17.70 9.80
N GLN A 483 -7.05 19.03 9.75
CA GLN A 483 -5.84 19.85 9.61
C GLN A 483 -5.09 20.01 10.94
N LEU A 484 -5.67 19.55 12.06
CA LEU A 484 -5.13 19.72 13.41
C LEU A 484 -4.91 21.20 13.80
N ALA A 485 -5.76 22.09 13.30
CA ALA A 485 -5.73 23.52 13.65
C ALA A 485 -6.24 23.81 15.08
N VAL A 486 -6.99 22.87 15.68
CA VAL A 486 -7.50 22.98 17.06
C VAL A 486 -6.55 22.28 18.02
N SER A 487 -6.21 22.97 19.12
CA SER A 487 -5.18 22.54 20.07
C SER A 487 -5.46 21.20 20.74
N SER A 488 -6.72 20.83 20.97
CA SER A 488 -7.10 19.56 21.62
C SER A 488 -6.58 18.34 20.85
N ALA A 489 -6.94 18.22 19.57
CA ALA A 489 -6.52 17.15 18.69
C ALA A 489 -5.01 17.20 18.39
N ALA A 490 -4.47 18.40 18.17
CA ALA A 490 -3.04 18.61 17.98
C ALA A 490 -2.22 18.10 19.20
N ASN A 491 -2.70 18.37 20.41
CA ASN A 491 -2.07 17.93 21.65
C ASN A 491 -2.08 16.40 21.80
N LEU A 492 -3.14 15.70 21.36
CA LEU A 492 -3.17 14.23 21.39
C LEU A 492 -2.11 13.63 20.46
N VAL A 493 -1.96 14.18 19.25
CA VAL A 493 -0.92 13.75 18.30
C VAL A 493 0.47 14.04 18.85
N ALA A 494 0.69 15.22 19.44
CA ALA A 494 1.95 15.58 20.07
C ALA A 494 2.32 14.64 21.23
N ARG A 495 1.35 14.26 22.06
CA ARG A 495 1.56 13.30 23.16
C ARG A 495 1.88 11.91 22.65
N ALA A 496 1.13 11.41 21.66
CA ALA A 496 1.41 10.11 21.06
C ALA A 496 2.84 10.06 20.50
N ARG A 497 3.25 11.12 19.79
CA ARG A 497 4.61 11.26 19.27
C ARG A 497 5.66 11.31 20.38
N ALA A 498 5.41 12.03 21.46
CA ALA A 498 6.31 12.07 22.62
C ALA A 498 6.49 10.69 23.29
N HIS A 499 5.53 9.79 23.12
CA HIS A 499 5.57 8.40 23.59
C HIS A 499 6.04 7.41 22.50
N GLY A 500 6.59 7.91 21.39
CA GLY A 500 7.19 7.09 20.34
C GLY A 500 6.23 6.60 19.25
N ALA A 501 4.98 7.08 19.21
CA ALA A 501 4.03 6.70 18.18
C ALA A 501 4.41 7.26 16.80
N HIS A 502 4.27 6.45 15.76
CA HIS A 502 4.37 6.88 14.38
C HIS A 502 3.09 7.59 13.92
N CYS A 503 3.20 8.69 13.18
CA CYS A 503 2.03 9.42 12.68
C CYS A 503 1.75 9.08 11.20
N ILE A 504 0.48 8.79 10.92
CA ILE A 504 -0.06 8.56 9.58
C ILE A 504 -1.18 9.57 9.37
N PHE A 505 -1.06 10.40 8.34
CA PHE A 505 -2.02 11.44 8.01
C PHE A 505 -2.78 11.08 6.74
N VAL A 506 -4.10 11.16 6.79
CA VAL A 506 -5.01 11.07 5.64
C VAL A 506 -5.63 12.44 5.47
N SER A 507 -5.08 13.23 4.54
CA SER A 507 -5.48 14.61 4.29
C SER A 507 -5.16 15.01 2.86
N THR A 508 -6.07 15.76 2.23
CA THR A 508 -5.83 16.44 0.95
C THR A 508 -5.35 17.89 1.13
N GLY A 509 -5.44 18.43 2.35
CA GLY A 509 -5.07 19.79 2.70
C GLY A 509 -3.84 19.87 3.60
N VAL A 510 -3.49 21.10 3.98
CA VAL A 510 -2.34 21.40 4.85
C VAL A 510 -2.54 20.82 6.25
N ILE A 511 -1.48 20.22 6.79
CA ILE A 511 -1.41 19.79 8.19
C ILE A 511 -0.78 20.93 9.00
N ALA A 512 -1.49 21.46 9.99
CA ALA A 512 -1.02 22.60 10.79
C ALA A 512 0.12 22.25 11.77
N LEU A 513 0.35 20.96 12.01
CA LEU A 513 1.48 20.48 12.80
C LEU A 513 2.74 20.28 11.95
N PRO A 514 3.93 20.41 12.55
CA PRO A 514 5.16 19.95 11.93
C PRO A 514 5.08 18.47 11.53
N VAL A 515 5.45 18.19 10.28
CA VAL A 515 5.58 16.85 9.70
C VAL A 515 7.07 16.48 9.73
N TYR A 516 7.37 15.28 10.23
CA TYR A 516 8.73 14.76 10.31
C TYR A 516 8.98 13.66 9.27
N ALA A 517 10.25 13.35 9.00
CA ALA A 517 10.63 12.31 8.01
C ALA A 517 10.05 10.91 8.30
N GLY A 518 9.73 10.63 9.57
CA GLY A 518 9.10 9.38 10.01
C GLY A 518 7.58 9.31 9.80
N ASP A 519 6.94 10.44 9.50
CA ASP A 519 5.51 10.52 9.31
C ASP A 519 5.12 10.05 7.90
N ARG A 520 3.91 9.53 7.73
CA ARG A 520 3.38 9.12 6.41
C ARG A 520 2.15 9.94 6.06
N ILE A 521 2.08 10.39 4.81
CA ILE A 521 0.98 11.24 4.33
C ILE A 521 0.33 10.57 3.13
N LEU A 522 -0.92 10.18 3.31
CA LEU A 522 -1.81 9.74 2.26
C LEU A 522 -2.58 10.96 1.75
N ALA A 523 -2.10 11.54 0.66
CA ALA A 523 -2.68 12.72 0.01
C ALA A 523 -3.97 12.37 -0.76
N LEU A 524 -4.96 11.83 -0.05
CA LEU A 524 -6.18 11.26 -0.60
C LEU A 524 -7.38 11.60 0.29
N PRO A 525 -8.58 11.73 -0.30
CA PRO A 525 -9.82 11.81 0.47
C PRO A 525 -10.02 10.59 1.38
N ALA A 526 -10.64 10.80 2.54
CA ALA A 526 -10.81 9.77 3.57
C ALA A 526 -11.60 8.56 3.04
N GLU A 527 -12.63 8.81 2.23
CA GLU A 527 -13.49 7.83 1.59
C GLU A 527 -12.79 6.97 0.53
N ARG A 528 -11.55 7.33 0.15
CA ARG A 528 -10.69 6.49 -0.70
C ARG A 528 -9.57 5.84 0.09
N ALA A 529 -8.93 6.59 0.99
CA ALA A 529 -7.76 6.12 1.74
C ALA A 529 -8.11 5.02 2.75
N LEU A 530 -9.15 5.21 3.57
CA LEU A 530 -9.51 4.24 4.60
C LEU A 530 -9.98 2.90 4.02
N PRO A 531 -10.85 2.85 2.98
CA PRO A 531 -11.20 1.57 2.34
C PRO A 531 -10.01 0.86 1.69
N ALA A 532 -9.03 1.62 1.15
CA ALA A 532 -7.81 1.03 0.60
C ALA A 532 -6.94 0.41 1.69
N LEU A 533 -6.73 1.12 2.81
CA LEU A 533 -6.03 0.58 3.99
C LEU A 533 -6.75 -0.65 4.56
N ALA A 534 -8.07 -0.60 4.73
CA ALA A 534 -8.87 -1.72 5.21
C ALA A 534 -8.70 -2.96 4.31
N ARG A 535 -8.84 -2.80 2.99
CA ARG A 535 -8.63 -3.90 2.04
C ARG A 535 -7.19 -4.40 2.04
N TYR A 536 -6.20 -3.53 2.14
CA TYR A 536 -4.79 -3.93 2.26
C TYR A 536 -4.55 -4.81 3.48
N LEU A 537 -5.17 -4.46 4.61
CA LEU A 537 -5.10 -5.17 5.89
C LEU A 537 -6.06 -6.37 5.98
N GLY A 538 -6.70 -6.74 4.86
CA GLY A 538 -7.57 -7.92 4.76
C GLY A 538 -8.93 -7.76 5.45
N VAL A 539 -9.36 -6.53 5.72
CA VAL A 539 -10.66 -6.21 6.32
C VAL A 539 -11.70 -6.03 5.21
N ALA A 540 -12.82 -6.72 5.34
CA ALA A 540 -13.99 -6.48 4.51
C ALA A 540 -14.70 -5.21 4.98
N THR A 541 -14.98 -4.29 4.06
CA THR A 541 -15.76 -3.08 4.33
C THR A 541 -17.22 -3.34 3.99
N ALA A 542 -18.14 -2.95 4.87
CA ALA A 542 -19.57 -2.95 4.52
C ALA A 542 -19.79 -1.95 3.35
N GLY A 543 -20.46 -2.40 2.28
CA GLY A 543 -20.77 -1.57 1.11
C GLY A 543 -19.98 -1.84 -0.18
N THR A 544 -19.05 -2.80 -0.20
CA THR A 544 -18.30 -3.20 -1.42
C THR A 544 -18.68 -4.59 -1.94
N ARG A 545 -19.99 -4.87 -1.99
CA ARG A 545 -20.49 -6.05 -2.72
C ARG A 545 -20.49 -5.81 -4.22
#